data_AF-A0A803LIC8-F1
#
_entry.id   AF-A0A803LIC8-F1
#
_cell.length_a   1.000
_cell.length_b   1.000
_cell.length_c   1.000
_cell.angle_alpha   90.00
_cell.angle_beta   90.00
_cell.angle_gamma   90.00
#
_symmetry.space_group_name_H-M   'P 1'
#
loop_
_entity.id
_entity.type
_entity.pdbx_description
1 polymer ?
#
loop_
_entity_poly.entity_id
_entity_poly.type
_entity_poly.pdbx_seq_one_letter_code
_entity_poly.pdbx_strand_id
1 'polypeptide(L)'
;MEKLVKYRDELAKGVWGYWELGAWKPLGISARRRARIRKEVLLAEQDWPYDPARKEIRTKRKGHKVDRIAAEKRANTAELMKKMPQMLLDYKKRRWEKKMKDEESRKHG
;
A
#
# COMPACT_ATOMS: atom_id res chain seq x y z
N MET A 1 -34.55 -25.12 -8.68
CA MET A 1 -34.77 -26.06 -7.55
C MET A 1 -33.76 -27.20 -7.54
N GLU A 2 -33.73 -28.08 -8.55
CA GLU A 2 -32.88 -29.29 -8.56
C GLU A 2 -31.37 -29.03 -8.36
N LYS A 3 -30.83 -27.96 -8.98
CA LYS A 3 -29.43 -27.55 -8.80
C LYS A 3 -29.13 -27.05 -7.37
N LEU A 4 -30.09 -26.40 -6.70
CA LEU A 4 -29.91 -25.94 -5.33
C LEU A 4 -29.84 -27.13 -4.37
N VAL A 5 -30.74 -28.10 -4.55
CA VAL A 5 -30.76 -29.35 -3.78
C VAL A 5 -29.44 -30.11 -3.98
N LYS A 6 -28.98 -30.23 -5.23
CA LYS A 6 -27.72 -30.93 -5.57
C LYS A 6 -26.47 -30.34 -4.89
N TYR A 7 -26.42 -29.02 -4.70
CA TYR A 7 -25.25 -28.34 -4.14
C TYR A 7 -25.45 -27.84 -2.71
N ARG A 8 -26.57 -28.20 -2.05
CA ARG A 8 -26.92 -27.71 -0.72
C ARG A 8 -25.82 -27.96 0.31
N ASP A 9 -25.32 -29.20 0.36
CA ASP A 9 -24.30 -29.60 1.33
C ASP A 9 -22.95 -28.90 1.06
N GLU A 10 -22.62 -28.69 -0.22
CA GLU A 10 -21.42 -27.93 -0.61
C GLU A 10 -21.55 -26.43 -0.27
N LEU A 11 -22.73 -25.84 -0.46
CA LEU A 11 -22.98 -24.44 -0.14
C LEU A 11 -22.95 -24.17 1.37
N ALA A 12 -23.31 -25.15 2.18
CA ALA A 12 -23.28 -25.08 3.64
C ALA A 12 -21.86 -25.06 4.22
N LYS A 13 -20.86 -25.60 3.51
CA LYS A 13 -19.46 -25.64 3.97
C LYS A 13 -18.82 -24.25 4.06
N GLY A 14 -19.29 -23.28 3.27
CA GLY A 14 -18.79 -21.91 3.26
C GLY A 14 -18.92 -21.24 1.89
N VAL A 15 -18.34 -20.05 1.74
CA VAL A 15 -18.42 -19.26 0.50
C VAL A 15 -17.34 -19.60 -0.50
N TRP A 16 -16.11 -19.79 -0.01
CA TRP A 16 -14.91 -19.98 -0.81
C TRP A 16 -14.23 -21.33 -0.58
N GLY A 17 -14.56 -21.96 0.53
CA GLY A 17 -13.91 -23.18 1.00
C GLY A 17 -14.21 -23.37 2.47
N TYR A 18 -13.58 -24.38 3.04
CA TYR A 18 -13.70 -24.74 4.45
C TYR A 18 -12.36 -25.25 4.97
N TRP A 19 -12.16 -25.08 6.28
CA TRP A 19 -11.04 -25.69 6.96
C TRP A 19 -11.41 -27.12 7.33
N GLU A 20 -10.59 -28.08 6.91
CA GLU A 20 -10.73 -29.48 7.32
C GLU A 20 -9.34 -30.04 7.60
N LEU A 21 -9.15 -30.61 8.79
CA LEU A 21 -7.88 -31.22 9.21
C LEU A 21 -6.66 -30.29 9.04
N GLY A 22 -6.83 -29.00 9.36
CA GLY A 22 -5.74 -28.01 9.28
C GLY A 22 -5.38 -27.54 7.87
N ALA A 23 -6.09 -28.00 6.84
CA ALA A 23 -5.92 -27.56 5.47
C ALA A 23 -7.15 -26.78 4.97
N TRP A 24 -6.91 -25.75 4.16
CA TRP A 24 -7.97 -25.05 3.45
C TRP A 24 -8.37 -25.85 2.21
N LYS A 25 -9.63 -26.32 2.16
CA LYS A 25 -10.17 -27.03 1.00
C LYS A 25 -11.09 -26.13 0.19
N PRO A 26 -10.92 -26.06 -1.15
CA PRO A 26 -11.86 -25.35 -2.01
C PRO A 26 -13.21 -26.09 -2.06
N LEU A 27 -14.28 -25.37 -2.42
CA LEU A 27 -15.58 -25.97 -2.64
C LEU A 27 -15.61 -26.83 -3.91
N GLY A 28 -16.48 -27.83 -3.95
CA GLY A 28 -16.76 -28.62 -5.16
C GLY A 28 -17.51 -27.86 -6.26
N ILE A 29 -17.81 -26.56 -6.05
CA ILE A 29 -18.52 -25.69 -6.99
C ILE A 29 -17.71 -24.43 -7.28
N SER A 30 -17.61 -24.07 -8.56
CA SER A 30 -16.98 -22.81 -8.95
C SER A 30 -17.82 -21.60 -8.52
N ALA A 31 -17.15 -20.50 -8.18
CA ALA A 31 -17.81 -19.25 -7.78
C ALA A 31 -18.83 -18.75 -8.83
N ARG A 32 -18.52 -18.92 -10.12
CA ARG A 32 -19.43 -18.57 -11.22
C ARG A 32 -20.71 -19.39 -11.20
N ARG A 33 -20.59 -20.71 -10.97
CA ARG A 33 -21.75 -21.61 -10.92
C ARG A 33 -22.60 -21.31 -9.68
N ARG A 34 -21.96 -21.05 -8.53
CA ARG A 34 -22.64 -20.56 -7.31
C ARG A 34 -23.44 -19.29 -7.57
N ALA A 35 -22.84 -18.26 -8.19
CA ALA A 35 -23.52 -17.00 -8.50
C ALA A 35 -24.72 -17.19 -9.44
N ARG A 36 -24.63 -18.12 -10.41
CA ARG A 36 -25.77 -18.47 -11.28
C ARG A 36 -26.92 -19.09 -10.49
N ILE A 37 -26.63 -20.04 -9.60
CA ILE A 37 -27.65 -20.65 -8.72
C ILE A 37 -28.26 -19.59 -7.80
N ARG A 38 -27.44 -18.73 -7.19
CA ARG A 38 -27.91 -17.61 -6.36
C ARG A 38 -28.86 -16.70 -7.14
N LYS A 39 -28.52 -16.36 -8.38
CA LYS A 39 -29.40 -15.57 -9.27
C LYS A 39 -30.72 -16.29 -9.55
N GLU A 40 -30.68 -17.59 -9.88
CA GLU A 40 -31.89 -18.39 -10.13
C GLU A 40 -32.81 -18.46 -8.89
N VAL A 41 -32.25 -18.59 -7.69
CA VAL A 41 -33.01 -18.67 -6.42
C VAL A 41 -33.63 -17.33 -6.06
N LEU A 42 -32.85 -16.24 -6.13
CA LEU A 42 -33.36 -14.90 -5.85
C LEU A 42 -34.42 -14.44 -6.87
N LEU A 43 -34.31 -14.86 -8.14
CA LEU A 43 -35.32 -14.60 -9.16
C LEU A 43 -36.64 -15.33 -8.87
N ALA A 44 -36.57 -16.48 -8.20
CA ALA A 44 -37.73 -17.23 -7.73
C ALA A 44 -38.27 -16.72 -6.38
N GLU A 45 -37.85 -15.53 -5.96
CA GLU A 45 -38.24 -14.86 -4.69
C GLU A 45 -37.93 -15.69 -3.43
N GLN A 46 -36.99 -16.64 -3.53
CA GLN A 46 -36.53 -17.44 -2.40
C GLN A 46 -35.32 -16.80 -1.72
N ASP A 47 -35.16 -17.09 -0.44
CA ASP A 47 -34.05 -16.58 0.37
C ASP A 47 -32.73 -17.33 0.10
N TRP A 48 -31.61 -16.62 0.30
CA TRP A 48 -30.25 -17.15 0.11
C TRP A 48 -29.43 -17.06 1.41
N PRO A 49 -29.47 -18.08 2.28
CA PRO A 49 -28.84 -18.03 3.60
C PRO A 49 -27.34 -18.38 3.61
N TYR A 50 -26.76 -18.81 2.49
CA TYR A 50 -25.41 -19.38 2.45
C TYR A 50 -24.26 -18.36 2.41
N ASP A 51 -24.56 -17.08 2.17
CA ASP A 51 -23.53 -16.04 2.03
C ASP A 51 -23.55 -15.11 3.26
N PRO A 52 -22.40 -14.83 3.90
CA PRO A 52 -22.30 -13.91 5.01
C PRO A 52 -22.55 -12.47 4.54
N ALA A 53 -22.97 -11.63 5.47
CA ALA A 53 -23.18 -10.21 5.21
C ALA A 53 -21.90 -9.55 4.66
N ARG A 54 -22.10 -8.59 3.76
CA ARG A 54 -20.98 -7.86 3.14
C ARG A 54 -20.29 -7.00 4.19
N LYS A 55 -18.97 -7.11 4.30
CA LYS A 55 -18.15 -6.27 5.18
C LYS A 55 -18.17 -4.82 4.71
N GLU A 56 -18.05 -3.90 5.66
CA GLU A 56 -17.90 -2.47 5.38
C GLU A 56 -16.62 -2.18 4.58
N ILE A 57 -16.69 -1.20 3.68
CA ILE A 57 -15.57 -0.79 2.83
C ILE A 57 -14.75 0.26 3.57
N ARG A 58 -13.42 0.12 3.56
CA ARG A 58 -12.51 1.11 4.14
C ARG A 58 -12.47 2.38 3.28
N THR A 59 -12.79 3.53 3.87
CA THR A 59 -12.87 4.84 3.18
C THR A 59 -11.64 5.74 3.38
N LYS A 60 -10.61 5.29 4.10
CA LYS A 60 -9.43 6.11 4.43
C LYS A 60 -8.52 6.35 3.20
N ARG A 61 -8.19 7.62 2.92
CA ARG A 61 -7.21 8.02 1.90
C ARG A 61 -5.80 8.12 2.50
N LYS A 62 -4.77 7.70 1.74
CA LYS A 62 -3.36 7.69 2.17
C LYS A 62 -2.68 9.08 2.11
N GLY A 63 -3.10 9.92 1.17
CA GLY A 63 -2.43 11.17 0.80
C GLY A 63 -1.12 10.94 0.04
N HIS A 64 -0.66 11.95 -0.71
CA HIS A 64 0.63 11.88 -1.42
C HIS A 64 1.79 12.06 -0.44
N LYS A 65 2.89 11.32 -0.65
CA LYS A 65 4.10 11.41 0.17
C LYS A 65 4.73 12.81 0.09
N VAL A 66 4.67 13.43 -1.09
CA VAL A 66 5.26 14.73 -1.37
C VAL A 66 4.61 15.80 -0.48
N ASP A 67 3.29 15.85 -0.42
CA ASP A 67 2.54 16.84 0.37
C ASP A 67 2.83 16.72 1.86
N ARG A 68 2.97 15.48 2.35
CA ARG A 68 3.28 15.21 3.76
C ARG A 68 4.62 15.77 4.20
N ILE A 69 5.63 15.68 3.34
CA ILE A 69 7.02 16.07 3.65
C ILE A 69 7.28 17.52 3.23
N ALA A 70 6.35 18.17 2.52
CA ALA A 70 6.55 19.50 1.98
C ALA A 70 6.80 20.55 3.08
N ALA A 71 6.09 20.47 4.21
CA ALA A 71 6.30 21.38 5.34
C ALA A 71 7.70 21.24 5.95
N GLU A 72 8.13 20.00 6.21
CA GLU A 72 9.46 19.68 6.74
C GLU A 72 10.58 20.17 5.81
N LYS A 73 10.44 19.94 4.50
CA LYS A 73 11.41 20.43 3.51
C LYS A 73 11.52 21.95 3.50
N ARG A 74 10.40 22.68 3.61
CA ARG A 74 10.42 24.15 3.66
C ARG A 74 11.11 24.66 4.91
N ALA A 75 10.86 24.05 6.07
CA ALA A 75 11.52 24.39 7.33
C ALA A 75 13.05 24.14 7.26
N ASN A 76 13.46 22.96 6.79
CA ASN A 76 14.88 22.63 6.62
C ASN A 76 15.58 23.57 5.63
N THR A 77 14.88 23.99 4.57
CA THR A 77 15.43 24.96 3.62
C THR A 77 15.68 26.30 4.30
N ALA A 78 14.74 26.78 5.13
CA ALA A 78 14.91 28.03 5.87
C ALA A 78 16.07 27.97 6.88
N GLU A 79 16.23 26.84 7.60
CA GLU A 79 17.36 26.64 8.51
C GLU A 79 18.71 26.60 7.79
N LEU A 80 18.76 25.95 6.63
CA LEU A 80 19.97 25.92 5.80
C LEU A 80 20.35 27.32 5.32
N MET A 81 19.37 28.13 4.92
CA MET A 81 19.61 29.51 4.48
C MET A 81 20.17 30.40 5.59
N LYS A 82 19.79 30.19 6.86
CA LYS A 82 20.40 30.89 8.00
C LYS A 82 21.90 30.57 8.14
N LYS A 83 22.31 29.35 7.81
CA LYS A 83 23.72 28.88 7.88
C LYS A 83 24.53 29.25 6.64
N MET A 84 23.88 29.69 5.56
CA MET A 84 24.51 29.98 4.27
C MET A 84 25.67 30.98 4.35
N PRO A 85 25.57 32.11 5.10
CA PRO A 85 26.67 33.07 5.17
C PRO A 85 27.95 32.44 5.73
N GLN A 86 27.83 31.64 6.78
CA GLN A 86 28.96 30.93 7.37
C GLN A 86 29.54 29.90 6.39
N MET A 87 28.69 29.12 5.73
CA MET A 87 29.12 28.13 4.74
C MET A 87 29.89 28.77 3.57
N LEU A 88 29.51 29.98 3.14
CA LEU A 88 30.21 30.73 2.10
C LEU A 88 31.59 31.21 2.57
N LEU A 89 31.71 31.71 3.80
CA LEU A 89 32.99 32.09 4.39
C LEU A 89 33.93 30.88 4.52
N ASP A 90 33.41 29.75 5.01
CA ASP A 90 34.17 28.51 5.13
C ASP A 90 34.62 27.98 3.78
N TYR A 91 33.79 28.10 2.74
CA TYR A 91 34.16 27.74 1.37
C TYR A 91 35.27 28.65 0.83
N LYS A 92 35.15 29.97 1.01
CA LYS A 92 36.16 30.94 0.60
C LYS A 92 37.49 30.68 1.32
N LYS A 93 37.46 30.42 2.62
CA LYS A 93 38.64 30.09 3.42
C LYS A 93 39.36 28.85 2.89
N ARG A 94 38.63 27.74 2.65
CA ARG A 94 39.20 26.51 2.08
C ARG A 94 39.82 26.73 0.70
N ARG A 95 39.19 27.54 -0.15
CA ARG A 95 39.74 27.90 -1.48
C ARG A 95 41.04 28.69 -1.36
N TRP A 96 41.09 29.65 -0.44
CA TRP A 96 42.29 30.44 -0.18
C TRP A 96 43.44 29.62 0.39
N GLU A 97 43.19 28.79 1.40
CA GLU A 97 44.20 27.89 1.98
C GLU A 97 44.78 26.93 0.94
N LYS A 98 43.92 26.39 0.06
CA LYS A 98 44.39 25.54 -1.04
C LYS A 98 45.30 26.30 -1.99
N LYS A 99 44.92 27.53 -2.39
CA LYS A 99 45.72 28.37 -3.28
C LYS A 99 47.09 28.69 -2.66
N MET A 100 47.13 29.04 -1.37
CA MET A 100 48.40 29.32 -0.67
C MET A 100 49.33 28.11 -0.67
N LYS A 101 48.82 26.90 -0.37
CA LYS A 101 49.61 25.66 -0.42
C LYS A 101 50.12 25.34 -1.82
N ASP A 102 49.31 25.58 -2.86
CA ASP A 102 49.70 25.38 -4.25
C ASP A 102 50.80 26.39 -4.67
N GLU A 103 50.75 27.63 -4.17
CA GLU A 103 51.80 28.64 -4.41
C GLU A 103 53.08 28.36 -3.61
N GLU A 104 52.98 27.89 -2.37
CA GLU A 104 54.13 27.48 -1.56
C GLU A 104 54.85 26.28 -2.16
N SER A 105 54.11 25.26 -2.62
CA SER A 105 54.70 24.08 -3.27
C SER A 105 55.41 24.43 -4.58
N ARG A 106 54.91 25.41 -5.35
CA ARG A 106 55.57 25.94 -6.56
C ARG A 106 56.81 26.78 -6.28
N LYS A 107 56.98 27.32 -5.07
CA LYS A 107 58.16 28.12 -4.68
C LYS A 107 59.28 27.27 -4.06
N HIS A 108 58.96 26.09 -3.52
CA HIS A 108 59.90 25.21 -2.83
C HIS A 108 60.22 23.92 -3.60
N GLY A 109 59.71 23.77 -4.83
CA GLY A 109 60.07 22.71 -5.78
C GLY A 109 60.68 23.33 -7.03
#